data_AF-A0A538I2J5-F1
#
_entry.id   AF-A0A538I2J5-F1
#
_cell.length_a   1.000
_cell.length_b   1.000
_cell.length_c   1.000
_cell.angle_alpha   90.00
_cell.angle_beta   90.00
_cell.angle_gamma   90.00
#
_symmetry.space_group_name_H-M   'P 1'
#
loop_
_entity.id
_entity.type
_entity.pdbx_description
1 polymer ?
#
loop_
_entity_poly.entity_id
_entity_poly.type
_entity_poly.pdbx_seq_one_letter_code
_entity_poly.pdbx_strand_id
1 'polypeptide(L)' 'MPRGYEEGPVAEEAQARLDALERGETLDARGGPELRPAVFGSTEAEPEPHFIGWADEVDGDALFDSGEAWGISIRRVRR' A
#
# COMPACT_ATOMS: atom_id res chain seq x y z
N MET A 1 -19.85 -32.48 16.50
CA MET A 1 -19.24 -32.29 15.15
C MET A 1 -19.27 -30.82 14.79
N PRO A 2 -18.26 -30.31 14.06
CA PRO A 2 -17.78 -28.93 14.14
C PRO A 2 -18.60 -27.92 13.33
N ARG A 3 -18.47 -26.64 13.72
CA ARG A 3 -19.14 -25.44 13.17
C ARG A 3 -19.00 -25.39 11.64
N GLY A 4 -20.14 -25.43 10.95
CA GLY A 4 -20.22 -25.14 9.53
C GLY A 4 -19.86 -23.67 9.32
N TYR A 5 -18.69 -23.43 8.75
CA TYR A 5 -18.42 -22.21 8.03
C TYR A 5 -18.89 -22.46 6.60
N GLU A 6 -19.91 -21.69 6.24
CA GLU A 6 -20.46 -21.62 4.90
C GLU A 6 -19.33 -21.39 3.89
N GLU A 7 -19.27 -22.29 2.91
CA GLU A 7 -18.70 -22.05 1.58
C GLU A 7 -19.35 -20.79 1.00
N GLY A 8 -18.70 -19.65 1.26
CA GLY A 8 -18.96 -18.38 0.59
C GLY A 8 -17.85 -18.11 -0.45
N PRO A 9 -18.13 -17.36 -1.52
CA PRO A 9 -17.22 -17.03 -2.63
C PRO A 9 -16.05 -16.10 -2.23
N VAL A 10 -15.60 -16.16 -0.97
CA VAL A 10 -14.63 -15.26 -0.35
C VAL A 10 -13.24 -15.90 -0.29
N ALA A 11 -13.15 -17.23 -0.35
CA ALA A 11 -11.88 -17.95 -0.19
C ALA A 11 -10.96 -17.84 -1.42
N GLU A 12 -11.51 -17.84 -2.64
CA GLU A 12 -10.71 -17.74 -3.88
C GLU A 12 -10.16 -16.34 -4.14
N GLU A 13 -10.89 -15.28 -3.77
CA GLU A 13 -10.42 -13.89 -3.97
C GLU A 13 -9.30 -13.49 -3.00
N ALA A 14 -9.22 -14.14 -1.83
CA ALA A 14 -8.13 -13.92 -0.88
C ALA A 14 -6.78 -14.44 -1.41
N GLN A 15 -6.78 -15.58 -2.11
CA GLN A 15 -5.57 -16.19 -2.66
C GLN A 15 -5.06 -15.42 -3.89
N ALA A 16 -5.96 -14.95 -4.76
CA ALA A 16 -5.60 -14.14 -5.93
C ALA A 16 -4.97 -12.78 -5.56
N ARG A 17 -5.35 -12.23 -4.39
CA ARG A 17 -4.80 -10.98 -3.87
C ARG A 17 -3.35 -11.11 -3.38
N LEU A 18 -2.94 -12.29 -2.93
CA LEU A 18 -1.56 -12.57 -2.51
C LEU A 18 -0.63 -12.76 -3.72
N ASP A 19 -1.11 -13.42 -4.77
CA ASP A 19 -0.33 -13.71 -6.00
C ASP A 19 -0.02 -12.45 -6.84
N ALA A 20 -0.91 -11.43 -6.79
CA ALA A 20 -0.69 -10.14 -7.43
C ALA A 20 0.43 -9.31 -6.75
N LEU A 21 0.68 -9.55 -5.46
CA LEU A 21 1.74 -8.89 -4.70
C LEU A 21 3.11 -9.49 -5.00
N GLU A 22 3.17 -10.78 -5.35
CA GLU A 22 4.42 -11.52 -5.64
C GLU A 22 4.98 -11.24 -7.05
N ARG A 23 4.14 -10.86 -8.02
CA ARG A 23 4.56 -10.62 -9.42
C ARG A 23 5.32 -9.32 -9.68
N GLY A 24 5.49 -8.44 -8.69
CA GLY A 24 6.15 -7.16 -8.93
C GLY A 24 5.52 -6.36 -10.06
N GLU A 25 4.23 -6.60 -10.33
CA GLU A 25 3.40 -5.76 -11.19
C GLU A 25 3.07 -4.51 -10.37
N THR A 26 4.13 -3.77 -10.12
CA THR A 26 4.06 -2.39 -9.69
C THR A 26 3.02 -1.74 -10.59
N LEU A 27 2.14 -0.95 -9.99
CA LEU A 27 1.12 -0.13 -10.63
C LEU A 27 1.78 0.98 -11.51
N ASP A 28 2.83 0.63 -12.25
CA ASP A 28 3.81 1.46 -12.93
C ASP A 28 3.54 1.55 -14.43
N ALA A 29 2.82 0.61 -15.03
CA ALA A 29 2.64 0.61 -16.48
C ALA A 29 1.48 1.50 -16.99
N ARG A 30 0.67 2.14 -16.14
CA ARG A 30 -0.55 2.88 -16.58
C ARG A 30 -0.71 4.32 -16.09
N GLY A 31 0.25 4.88 -15.36
CA GLY A 31 0.20 6.28 -14.95
C GLY A 31 0.71 7.20 -16.06
N GLY A 32 -0.14 8.03 -16.65
CA GLY A 32 0.29 9.07 -17.61
C GLY A 32 1.35 10.02 -17.00
N PRO A 33 2.04 10.83 -17.83
CA PRO A 33 3.22 11.63 -17.46
C PRO A 33 3.01 12.69 -16.36
N GLU A 34 1.80 12.81 -15.83
CA GLU A 34 1.41 13.81 -14.83
C GLU A 34 1.24 13.25 -13.40
N LEU A 35 1.33 11.92 -13.22
CA LEU A 35 1.17 11.30 -11.90
C LEU A 35 2.52 10.97 -11.28
N ARG A 36 2.86 11.65 -10.18
CA ARG A 36 4.10 11.40 -9.42
C ARG A 36 3.83 10.42 -8.26
N PRO A 37 4.78 9.52 -7.95
CA PRO A 37 4.65 8.61 -6.82
C PRO A 37 4.84 9.35 -5.49
N ALA A 38 3.85 9.25 -4.61
CA ALA A 38 3.80 9.87 -3.30
C ALA A 38 3.71 8.80 -2.20
N VAL A 39 4.46 9.00 -1.12
CA VAL A 39 4.45 8.21 0.10
C VAL A 39 3.36 8.76 1.02
N PHE A 40 2.43 7.88 1.36
CA PHE A 40 1.40 8.12 2.37
C PHE A 40 1.66 7.21 3.56
N GLY A 41 1.35 7.70 4.76
CA GLY A 41 1.44 6.93 5.99
C GLY A 41 0.91 7.71 7.17
N SER A 42 0.96 7.09 8.34
CA SER A 42 0.61 7.70 9.61
C SER A 42 1.89 7.96 10.40
N THR A 43 1.93 9.04 11.18
CA THR A 43 3.06 9.45 12.01
C THR A 43 2.59 9.69 13.45
N GLU A 44 3.53 9.86 14.38
CA GLU A 44 3.19 10.18 15.78
C GLU A 44 2.37 11.47 15.90
N ALA A 45 2.66 12.46 15.05
CA ALA A 45 1.93 13.72 15.01
C ALA A 45 0.54 13.58 14.35
N GLU A 46 0.44 12.74 13.31
CA GLU A 46 -0.76 12.57 12.51
C GLU A 46 -1.09 11.07 12.37
N PRO A 47 -1.93 10.51 13.25
CA PRO A 47 -2.21 9.08 13.29
C PRO A 47 -3.05 8.60 12.10
N GLU A 48 -3.72 9.52 11.40
CA GLU A 48 -4.44 9.22 10.16
C GLU A 48 -3.48 9.16 8.95
N PRO A 49 -3.76 8.32 7.93
CA PRO A 49 -2.93 8.25 6.74
C PRO A 49 -2.94 9.59 5.98
N HIS A 50 -1.79 10.27 5.98
CA HIS A 50 -1.57 11.55 5.33
C HIS A 50 -0.38 11.46 4.36
N PHE A 51 -0.21 12.52 3.56
CA PHE A 51 0.91 12.62 2.65
C PHE A 51 2.18 12.96 3.45
N ILE A 52 3.18 12.09 3.39
CA ILE A 52 4.47 12.31 4.07
C ILE A 52 5.46 12.99 3.11
N GLY A 53 5.50 12.54 1.86
CA GLY A 53 6.45 13.08 0.88
C GLY A 53 6.36 12.39 -0.48
N TRP A 54 7.18 12.84 -1.44
CA TRP A 54 7.30 12.15 -2.72
C TRP A 54 8.27 10.99 -2.61
N ALA A 55 8.01 9.88 -3.30
CA ALA A 55 8.85 8.67 -3.20
C ALA A 55 10.27 8.84 -3.76
N ASP A 56 10.54 9.93 -4.49
CA ASP A 56 11.89 10.32 -4.95
C ASP A 56 12.66 11.14 -3.89
N GLU A 57 11.94 11.71 -2.92
CA GLU A 57 12.49 12.59 -1.88
C GLU A 57 12.51 11.92 -0.51
N VAL A 58 11.62 10.96 -0.29
CA VAL A 58 11.41 10.25 0.98
C VAL A 58 11.35 8.75 0.72
N ASP A 59 12.16 8.00 1.46
CA ASP A 59 12.14 6.54 1.46
C ASP A 59 11.13 6.04 2.49
N GLY A 60 10.04 5.44 2.02
CA GLY A 60 9.00 4.90 2.89
C GLY A 60 9.45 3.71 3.72
N ASP A 61 10.42 2.93 3.24
CA ASP A 61 10.95 1.76 3.96
C ASP A 61 11.82 2.24 5.13
N ALA A 62 12.67 3.23 4.89
CA ALA A 62 13.50 3.85 5.93
C ALA A 62 12.65 4.50 7.04
N LEU A 63 11.55 5.17 6.68
CA LEU A 63 10.62 5.75 7.66
C LEU A 63 9.92 4.69 8.52
N PHE A 64 9.67 3.51 7.96
CA PHE A 64 9.08 2.41 8.69
C PHE A 64 10.10 1.76 9.63
N ASP A 65 11.33 1.53 9.17
CA ASP A 65 12.42 0.97 9.97
C ASP A 65 12.82 1.88 11.13
N SER A 66 12.85 3.21 10.90
CA SER A 66 13.10 4.20 11.95
C SER A 66 11.95 4.34 12.95
N GLY A 67 10.76 3.86 12.61
CA GLY A 67 9.54 3.99 13.40
C GLY A 67 8.92 5.39 13.34
N GLU A 68 9.37 6.27 12.44
CA GLU A 68 8.82 7.62 12.26
C GLU A 68 7.43 7.59 11.60
N ALA A 69 7.16 6.56 10.78
CA ALA A 69 5.86 6.38 10.16
C ALA A 69 5.46 4.91 10.03
N TRP A 70 4.16 4.66 9.94
CA TRP A 70 3.57 3.33 9.79
C TRP A 70 2.44 3.33 8.76
N GLY A 71 2.05 2.13 8.32
CA GLY A 71 1.00 1.97 7.31
C GLY A 71 1.40 2.55 5.94
N ILE A 72 2.69 2.50 5.61
CA ILE A 72 3.27 3.11 4.42
C ILE A 72 2.62 2.57 3.14
N SER A 73 2.22 3.48 2.26
CA SER A 73 1.60 3.18 0.96
C SER A 73 2.08 4.17 -0.09
N ILE A 74 2.53 3.66 -1.24
CA ILE A 74 2.92 4.51 -2.37
C ILE A 74 1.73 4.64 -3.32
N ARG A 75 1.31 5.87 -3.60
CA ARG A 75 0.20 6.19 -4.51
C ARG A 75 0.65 7.18 -5.57
N ARG A 76 0.20 6.98 -6.81
CA ARG A 76 0.42 7.93 -7.90
C ARG A 76 -0.65 9.03 -7.84
N VAL A 77 -0.24 10.27 -7.59
CA VAL A 77 -1.13 11.42 -7.45
C VAL A 77 -0.71 12.56 -8.38
N ARG A 78 -1.67 13.41 -8.77
CA ARG A 78 -1.37 14.66 -9.46
C ARG A 78 -0.74 15.63 -8.46
N ARG A 79 0.23 16.41 -8.94
CA ARG A 79 0.87 17.48 -8.16
C ARG A 79 -0.12 18.60 -7.85
#